data_AF-A0A965PFF1-F1
#
_entry.id   AF-A0A965PFF1-F1
#
_cell.length_a   1.000
_cell.length_b   1.000
_cell.length_c   1.000
_cell.angle_alpha   90.00
_cell.angle_beta   90.00
_cell.angle_gamma   90.00
#
_symmetry.space_group_name_H-M   'P 1'
#
loop_
_entity.id
_entity.type
_entity.pdbx_description
1 polymer ?
#
loop_
_entity_poly.entity_id
_entity_poly.type
_entity_poly.pdbx_seq_one_letter_code
_entity_poly.pdbx_strand_id
1 'polypeptide(L)' 'MRGTFVWRNGEFVEKRTGEPLSTKVDRICRPYVMRDIPEYASPIDGKPITSRSHRREDLARNDCV' A
#
# COMPACT_ATOMS: atom_id res chain seq x y z
N MET A 1 16.16 8.08 3.83
CA MET A 1 16.59 9.16 2.91
C MET A 1 15.92 8.90 1.56
N ARG A 2 15.21 9.86 0.95
CA ARG A 2 14.56 9.65 -0.36
C ARG A 2 15.63 9.69 -1.46
N GLY A 3 15.67 8.68 -2.33
CA GLY A 3 16.53 8.69 -3.52
C GLY A 3 16.07 9.76 -4.51
N THR A 4 17.00 10.57 -5.02
CA THR A 4 16.74 11.56 -6.07
C THR A 4 17.31 11.02 -7.38
N PHE A 5 16.46 10.88 -8.40
CA PHE A 5 16.83 10.36 -9.71
C PHE A 5 16.90 11.48 -10.74
N VAL A 6 17.82 11.39 -11.69
CA VAL A 6 18.04 12.36 -12.77
C VAL A 6 18.11 11.64 -14.12
N TRP A 7 17.65 12.30 -15.17
CA TRP A 7 17.71 11.78 -16.54
C TRP A 7 19.11 12.04 -17.13
N ARG A 8 19.85 10.97 -17.49
CA ARG A 8 21.18 11.05 -18.11
C ARG A 8 21.34 9.93 -19.13
N ASN A 9 21.96 10.21 -20.27
CA ASN A 9 22.26 9.22 -21.30
C ASN A 9 21.07 8.34 -21.74
N GLY A 10 19.84 8.88 -21.67
CA GLY A 10 18.63 8.15 -22.06
C GLY A 10 18.01 7.26 -20.98
N GLU A 11 18.50 7.29 -19.74
CA GLU A 11 17.94 6.53 -18.62
C GLU A 11 17.84 7.36 -17.32
N PHE A 12 16.97 6.94 -16.41
CA PHE A 12 16.92 7.49 -15.05
C PHE A 12 17.98 6.84 -14.19
N VAL A 13 18.86 7.64 -13.59
CA VAL A 13 19.93 7.18 -12.68
C VAL A 13 19.82 7.88 -11.33
N GLU A 14 20.23 7.21 -10.25
CA GLU A 14 20.31 7.83 -8.93
C GLU A 14 21.41 8.92 -8.93
N LYS A 15 21.07 10.13 -8.49
CA LYS A 15 21.95 11.31 -8.57
C LYS A 15 23.31 11.12 -7.87
N ARG A 16 23.37 10.33 -6.79
CA ARG A 16 24.58 10.14 -5.98
C ARG A 16 25.45 8.98 -6.45
N THR A 17 24.86 7.85 -6.78
CA THR A 17 25.58 6.61 -7.11
C THR A 17 25.77 6.45 -8.60
N GLY A 18 24.92 7.08 -9.42
CA GLY A 18 24.89 6.87 -10.86
C GLY A 18 24.23 5.54 -11.26
N GLU A 19 23.75 4.76 -10.29
CA GLU A 19 23.11 3.47 -10.56
C GLU A 19 21.78 3.70 -11.30
N PRO A 20 21.50 2.91 -12.36
CA PRO A 20 20.23 3.01 -13.07
C PRO A 20 19.07 2.68 -12.14
N LEU A 21 17.96 3.40 -12.33
CA LEU A 21 16.71 3.10 -11.65
C LEU A 21 16.35 1.64 -11.97
N SER A 22 16.12 0.83 -10.92
CA SER A 22 15.67 -0.56 -11.09
C SER A 22 14.34 -0.59 -11.83
N THR A 23 14.39 -0.74 -13.15
CA THR A 23 13.24 -0.94 -14.05
C THR A 23 12.75 -2.38 -14.05
N LYS A 24 13.41 -3.27 -13.30
CA LYS A 24 12.94 -4.64 -13.03
C LYS A 24 11.73 -4.63 -12.10
N VAL A 25 10.63 -4.07 -12.59
CA VAL A 25 9.31 -4.42 -12.10
C VAL A 25 8.99 -5.73 -12.79
N ASP A 26 9.19 -6.86 -12.08
CA ASP A 26 8.84 -8.20 -12.58
C ASP A 26 7.37 -8.30 -13.03
N ARG A 27 6.54 -7.31 -12.68
CA ARG A 27 5.13 -7.23 -13.04
C ARG A 27 4.76 -5.80 -13.38
N ILE A 28 4.02 -5.64 -14.47
CA ILE A 28 3.29 -4.40 -14.76
C ILE A 28 2.34 -4.13 -13.59
N CYS A 29 2.36 -2.91 -13.05
CA CYS A 29 1.38 -2.45 -12.07
C CYS A 29 -0.01 -2.44 -12.73
N ARG A 30 -0.72 -3.56 -12.63
CA ARG A 30 -2.09 -3.71 -13.12
C ARG A 30 -3.08 -3.16 -12.08
N PRO A 31 -4.20 -2.55 -12.52
CA PRO A 31 -5.30 -2.26 -11.62
C PRO A 31 -5.67 -3.51 -10.83
N TYR A 32 -5.72 -3.38 -9.51
CA TYR A 32 -6.04 -4.46 -8.59
C TYR A 32 -7.31 -4.12 -7.83
N VAL A 33 -8.32 -4.98 -7.94
CA VAL A 33 -9.55 -4.88 -7.15
C VAL A 33 -9.41 -5.82 -5.97
N MET A 34 -9.26 -5.27 -4.76
CA MET A 34 -9.25 -6.05 -3.54
C MET A 34 -10.69 -6.42 -3.19
N ARG A 35 -10.96 -7.72 -3.01
CA ARG A 35 -12.26 -8.17 -2.49
C ARG A 35 -12.42 -7.73 -1.03
N ASP A 36 -13.67 -7.57 -0.62
CA ASP A 36 -13.97 -7.27 0.76
C ASP A 36 -13.64 -8.44 1.70
N ILE A 37 -13.66 -8.17 3.00
CA ILE A 37 -13.51 -9.21 4.03
C ILE A 37 -14.83 -9.94 4.27
N PRO A 38 -14.81 -11.22 4.67
CA PRO A 38 -16.00 -11.90 5.14
C PRO A 38 -16.65 -11.13 6.29
N GLU A 39 -17.97 -11.23 6.42
CA GLU A 39 -18.70 -10.61 7.51
C GLU A 39 -18.42 -11.33 8.84
N TYR A 40 -18.21 -10.57 9.91
CA TYR A 40 -18.04 -11.10 11.27
C TYR A 40 -18.46 -10.08 12.31
N ALA A 41 -18.66 -10.51 13.55
CA ALA A 41 -18.89 -9.61 14.68
C ALA A 41 -17.55 -9.13 15.25
N SER A 42 -17.43 -7.82 15.53
CA SER A 42 -16.27 -7.26 16.21
C SER A 42 -16.02 -8.00 17.54
N PRO A 43 -14.79 -8.45 17.81
CA PRO A 43 -14.47 -9.11 19.08
C PRO A 43 -14.44 -8.15 20.26
N ILE A 44 -14.50 -6.84 20.02
CA ILE A 44 -14.39 -5.81 21.07
C ILE A 44 -15.80 -5.41 21.55
N ASP A 45 -16.69 -5.07 20.62
CA ASP A 45 -18.02 -4.52 20.94
C ASP A 45 -19.20 -5.32 20.34
N GLY A 46 -18.92 -6.38 19.58
CA GLY A 46 -19.94 -7.25 18.97
C GLY A 46 -20.63 -6.68 17.74
N LYS A 47 -20.26 -5.48 17.26
CA LYS A 47 -20.92 -4.88 16.08
C LYS A 47 -20.58 -5.63 14.78
N PRO A 48 -21.51 -5.70 13.83
CA PRO A 48 -21.26 -6.36 12.55
C PRO A 48 -20.24 -5.59 11.72
N ILE A 49 -19.20 -6.30 11.28
CA ILE A 49 -18.16 -5.83 10.36
C ILE A 49 -18.45 -6.49 9.02
N THR A 50 -19.00 -5.72 8.08
CA THR A 50 -19.37 -6.20 6.73
C THR A 50 -18.36 -5.79 5.66
N SER A 51 -17.44 -4.89 6.00
CA SER A 51 -16.43 -4.39 5.06
C SER A 51 -15.10 -4.04 5.72
N ARG A 52 -14.05 -3.90 4.90
CA ARG A 52 -12.73 -3.41 5.32
C ARG A 52 -12.79 -2.00 5.91
N SER A 53 -13.69 -1.16 5.40
CA SER A 53 -13.90 0.19 5.94
C SER A 53 -14.48 0.12 7.36
N HIS A 54 -15.51 -0.72 7.58
CA HIS A 54 -16.06 -0.94 8.92
C HIS A 54 -15.00 -1.46 9.89
N ARG A 55 -14.14 -2.39 9.45
CA ARG A 55 -13.01 -2.85 10.28
C ARG A 55 -12.09 -1.70 10.69
N ARG A 56 -11.75 -0.80 9.77
CA ARG A 56 -10.87 0.34 10.08
C ARG A 56 -11.52 1.29 11.08
N GLU A 57 -12.81 1.57 10.93
CA GLU A 57 -13.57 2.41 11.86
C GLU A 57 -13.70 1.77 13.24
N ASP A 58 -13.93 0.45 13.30
CA ASP A 58 -13.97 -0.30 14.54
C ASP A 58 -12.65 -0.23 15.30
N LEU A 59 -11.54 -0.44 14.61
CA LEU A 59 -10.22 -0.34 15.24
C LEU A 59 -9.91 1.08 15.74
N ALA A 60 -10.25 2.11 14.95
CA ALA A 60 -10.05 3.50 15.36
C ALA A 60 -10.94 3.91 16.55
N ARG A 61 -12.17 3.40 16.63
CA ARG A 61 -13.09 3.67 17.75
C ARG A 61 -12.61 3.02 19.05
N ASN A 62 -11.98 1.85 18.94
CA ASN A 62 -11.53 1.05 20.08
C ASN A 62 -10.03 1.22 20.39
N ASP A 63 -9.41 2.33 19.93
CA ASP A 63 -8.01 2.71 20.22
C ASP A 63 -6.97 1.63 19.84
N CYS A 64 -7.23 0.91 18.75
CA CYS A 64 -6.35 -0.13 18.23
C CYS A 64 -5.40 0.37 17.12
N VAL A 65 -5.64 1.57 16.56
CA VAL A 65 -4.83 2.27 15.53
C VAL A 65 -5.07 3.77 15.55
#